data_AF-X1U298-F1
#
_entry.id   AF-X1U298-F1
#
_cell.length_a   1.000
_cell.length_b   1.000
_cell.length_c   1.000
_cell.angle_alpha   90.00
_cell.angle_beta   90.00
_cell.angle_gamma   90.00
#
_symmetry.space_group_name_H-M   'P 1'
#
loop_
_entity.id
_entity.type
_entity.pdbx_description
1 polymer ?
#
loop_
_entity_poly.entity_id
_entity_poly.type
_entity_poly.pdbx_seq_one_letter_code
_entity_poly.pdbx_strand_id
1 'polypeptide(L)'
;APVIAWPLGLFDCCGVSDGAAVAILVRADMAKSFRPDPVYIKALQVAADSGESLSYKDYDYTHVETTYRAAIKAYQEAGIKNPREEISMMEVHDCFSITEFVTYEDLLISPRGKAKEDVDAGFFELDGKIPCQPDGGLKCFGHPIVDTGVKAALSHTNTHSR
;
A
#
# COMPACT_ATOMS: atom_id res chain seq x y z
N ALA A 1 14.89 -12.55 15.86
CA ALA A 1 15.18 -11.13 16.16
C ALA A 1 14.76 -10.81 17.59
N PRO A 2 15.37 -9.83 18.28
CA PRO A 2 14.93 -9.41 19.61
C PRO A 2 13.48 -8.88 19.55
N VAL A 3 12.72 -9.08 20.64
CA VAL A 3 11.35 -8.56 20.78
C VAL A 3 11.40 -7.05 21.03
N ILE A 4 10.53 -6.29 20.33
CA ILE A 4 10.36 -4.85 20.53
C ILE A 4 9.10 -4.58 21.34
N ALA A 5 7.97 -5.11 20.88
CA ALA A 5 6.67 -5.03 21.57
C ALA A 5 5.92 -6.31 21.26
N TRP A 6 5.78 -7.21 22.23
CA TRP A 6 5.21 -8.53 22.00
C TRP A 6 3.83 -8.43 21.31
N PRO A 7 3.59 -9.16 20.20
CA PRO A 7 4.40 -10.25 19.64
C PRO A 7 5.48 -9.84 18.62
N LEU A 8 5.63 -8.56 18.31
CA LEU A 8 6.49 -8.04 17.24
C LEU A 8 7.99 -8.02 17.63
N GLY A 9 8.82 -8.59 16.77
CA GLY A 9 10.27 -8.53 16.84
C GLY A 9 10.88 -7.40 16.01
N LEU A 10 12.20 -7.22 16.09
CA LEU A 10 12.93 -6.21 15.31
C LEU A 10 12.70 -6.37 13.79
N PHE A 11 12.58 -7.61 13.31
CA PHE A 11 12.29 -7.90 11.91
C PHE A 11 10.80 -7.79 11.56
N ASP A 12 9.97 -7.28 12.46
CA ASP A 12 8.61 -6.85 12.17
C ASP A 12 8.49 -5.32 12.02
N CYS A 13 9.40 -4.51 12.58
CA CYS A 13 9.36 -3.03 12.53
C CYS A 13 10.25 -2.39 11.44
N CYS A 14 9.75 -1.46 10.62
CA CYS A 14 10.59 -0.75 9.64
C CYS A 14 11.73 0.05 10.30
N GLY A 15 12.85 0.21 9.59
CA GLY A 15 13.99 0.99 10.06
C GLY A 15 13.77 2.50 9.93
N VAL A 16 14.33 3.29 10.86
CA VAL A 16 14.42 4.75 10.71
C VAL A 16 15.40 5.06 9.58
N SER A 17 14.96 5.85 8.60
CA SER A 17 15.71 6.10 7.36
C SER A 17 15.58 7.55 6.92
N ASP A 18 16.64 8.10 6.33
CA ASP A 18 16.65 9.40 5.66
C ASP A 18 16.57 9.20 4.15
N GLY A 19 15.75 10.00 3.46
CA GLY A 19 15.55 9.86 2.01
C GLY A 19 14.64 10.94 1.42
N ALA A 20 14.57 10.99 0.08
CA ALA A 20 13.66 11.85 -0.67
C ALA A 20 13.33 11.24 -2.04
N ALA A 21 12.06 11.36 -2.44
CA ALA A 21 11.56 11.07 -3.76
C ALA A 21 10.72 12.24 -4.27
N VAL A 22 10.71 12.38 -5.60
CA VAL A 22 10.09 13.52 -6.28
C VAL A 22 9.32 13.00 -7.48
N ALA A 23 8.06 13.43 -7.60
CA ALA A 23 7.24 13.21 -8.79
C ALA A 23 6.89 14.55 -9.43
N ILE A 24 6.95 14.61 -10.76
CA ILE A 24 6.50 15.78 -11.54
C ILE A 24 5.11 15.47 -12.09
N LEU A 25 4.12 16.21 -11.65
CA LEU A 25 2.74 16.06 -12.09
C LEU A 25 2.38 17.12 -13.14
N VAL A 26 1.76 16.67 -14.21
CA VAL A 26 1.22 17.52 -15.28
C VAL A 26 -0.19 17.07 -15.62
N ARG A 27 -0.95 17.94 -16.31
CA ARG A 27 -2.26 17.55 -16.83
C ARG A 27 -2.13 16.39 -17.82
N ALA A 28 -3.11 15.50 -17.82
CA ALA A 28 -3.08 14.28 -18.63
C ALA A 28 -2.93 14.53 -20.15
N ASP A 29 -3.49 15.63 -20.65
CA ASP A 29 -3.37 16.06 -22.06
C ASP A 29 -1.97 16.59 -22.42
N MET A 30 -1.20 17.05 -21.43
CA MET A 30 0.18 17.50 -21.60
C MET A 30 1.20 16.38 -21.43
N ALA A 31 0.84 15.26 -20.81
CA ALA A 31 1.79 14.25 -20.36
C ALA A 31 2.68 13.70 -21.49
N LYS A 32 2.11 13.49 -22.69
CA LYS A 32 2.85 13.00 -23.88
C LYS A 32 3.88 13.99 -24.44
N SER A 33 3.78 15.27 -24.08
CA SER A 33 4.78 16.27 -24.44
C SER A 33 6.04 16.20 -23.58
N PHE A 34 5.97 15.55 -22.40
CA PHE A 34 7.10 15.40 -21.48
C PHE A 34 7.73 14.01 -21.55
N ARG A 35 6.94 12.95 -21.76
CA ARG A 35 7.43 11.58 -21.95
C ARG A 35 6.52 10.77 -22.87
N PRO A 36 7.05 9.82 -23.66
CA PRO A 36 6.26 9.00 -24.58
C PRO A 36 5.33 7.99 -23.88
N ASP A 37 5.66 7.61 -22.64
CA ASP A 37 5.04 6.55 -21.85
C ASP A 37 4.50 7.05 -20.49
N PRO A 38 3.60 8.05 -20.47
CA PRO A 38 3.15 8.65 -19.22
C PRO A 38 2.34 7.67 -18.36
N VAL A 39 2.56 7.75 -17.04
CA VAL A 39 1.73 7.05 -16.05
C VAL A 39 0.64 8.00 -15.58
N TYR A 40 -0.60 7.52 -15.59
CA TYR A 40 -1.79 8.32 -15.24
C TYR A 40 -2.30 7.97 -13.86
N ILE A 41 -2.65 8.99 -13.08
CA ILE A 41 -3.39 8.83 -11.82
C ILE A 41 -4.87 8.65 -12.17
N LYS A 42 -5.41 7.46 -11.91
CA LYS A 42 -6.80 7.10 -12.21
C LYS A 42 -7.78 7.51 -11.11
N ALA A 43 -7.32 7.54 -9.87
CA ALA A 43 -8.09 7.95 -8.70
C ALA A 43 -7.14 8.44 -7.61
N LEU A 44 -7.62 9.35 -6.76
CA LEU A 44 -6.92 9.78 -5.55
C LEU A 44 -7.97 10.07 -4.49
N GLN A 45 -7.93 9.31 -3.41
CA GLN A 45 -8.91 9.42 -2.33
C GLN A 45 -8.22 9.57 -0.98
N VAL A 46 -8.83 10.41 -0.14
CA VAL A 46 -8.39 10.66 1.23
C VAL A 46 -9.57 10.41 2.15
N ALA A 47 -9.32 9.63 3.20
CA ALA A 47 -10.25 9.44 4.30
C ALA A 47 -9.53 9.79 5.60
N ALA A 48 -10.22 10.50 6.48
CA ALA A 48 -9.72 10.89 7.80
C ALA A 48 -10.75 10.47 8.84
N ASP A 49 -10.24 10.05 10.00
CA ASP A 49 -11.05 9.79 11.21
C ASP A 49 -10.59 10.74 12.32
N SER A 50 -11.49 11.08 13.24
CA SER A 50 -11.18 11.93 14.39
C SER A 50 -10.23 11.25 15.38
N GLY A 51 -10.07 9.92 15.28
CA GLY A 51 -9.31 9.10 16.24
C GLY A 51 -10.04 8.88 17.56
N GLU A 52 -11.24 9.45 17.72
CA GLU A 52 -12.09 9.24 18.89
C GLU A 52 -12.42 7.76 19.09
N SER A 53 -12.54 7.04 17.97
CA SER A 53 -12.78 5.61 17.90
C SER A 53 -11.76 4.79 18.71
N LEU A 54 -10.49 5.22 18.75
CA LEU A 54 -9.39 4.60 19.50
C LEU A 54 -9.52 4.75 21.02
N SER A 55 -10.39 5.65 21.49
CA SER A 55 -10.65 5.87 22.92
C SER A 55 -11.74 4.93 23.47
N TYR A 56 -12.45 4.21 22.61
CA TYR A 56 -13.47 3.23 23.01
C TYR A 56 -12.85 1.85 23.28
N LYS A 57 -13.46 1.09 24.18
CA LYS A 57 -12.96 -0.24 24.59
C LYS A 57 -13.22 -1.33 23.56
N ASP A 58 -14.17 -1.07 22.69
CA ASP A 58 -14.78 -1.95 21.70
C ASP A 58 -14.28 -1.65 20.28
N TYR A 59 -13.18 -0.90 20.15
CA TYR A 59 -12.50 -0.71 18.88
C TYR A 59 -11.93 -2.03 18.36
N ASP A 60 -12.16 -2.33 17.08
CA ASP A 60 -11.91 -3.65 16.48
C ASP A 60 -10.40 -3.96 16.33
N TYR A 61 -9.51 -2.98 16.15
CA TYR A 61 -8.05 -3.12 15.97
C TYR A 61 -7.58 -4.09 14.85
N THR A 62 -8.47 -4.87 14.23
CA THR A 62 -8.16 -5.81 13.15
C THR A 62 -8.27 -5.18 11.75
N HIS A 63 -8.61 -3.89 11.68
CA HIS A 63 -8.78 -3.18 10.42
C HIS A 63 -8.54 -1.67 10.58
N VAL A 64 -8.26 -1.00 9.47
CA VAL A 64 -8.07 0.45 9.37
C VAL A 64 -9.23 1.03 8.55
N GLU A 65 -10.26 1.52 9.23
CA GLU A 65 -11.51 1.98 8.60
C GLU A 65 -11.30 3.06 7.53
N THR A 66 -10.35 3.96 7.75
CA THR A 66 -10.01 5.01 6.78
C THR A 66 -9.42 4.43 5.51
N THR A 67 -8.54 3.43 5.60
CA THR A 67 -7.98 2.70 4.45
C THR A 67 -9.08 2.03 3.66
N TYR A 68 -9.97 1.28 4.32
CA TYR A 68 -11.10 0.62 3.68
C TYR A 68 -12.02 1.59 2.93
N ARG A 69 -12.38 2.72 3.56
CA ARG A 69 -13.22 3.75 2.94
C ARG A 69 -12.54 4.44 1.78
N ALA A 70 -11.23 4.74 1.89
CA ALA A 70 -10.46 5.34 0.81
C ALA A 70 -10.35 4.38 -0.39
N ALA A 71 -10.11 3.08 -0.13
CA ALA A 71 -10.03 2.05 -1.16
C ALA A 71 -11.32 1.93 -1.98
N ILE A 72 -12.48 1.82 -1.31
CA ILE A 72 -13.78 1.75 -1.99
C ILE A 72 -13.99 2.94 -2.92
N LYS A 73 -13.75 4.16 -2.41
CA LYS A 73 -13.90 5.38 -3.22
C LYS A 73 -12.91 5.40 -4.38
N ALA A 74 -11.68 4.93 -4.17
CA ALA A 74 -10.64 4.93 -5.19
C ALA A 74 -10.98 3.95 -6.31
N TYR A 75 -11.46 2.75 -5.97
CA TYR A 75 -11.94 1.78 -6.97
C TYR A 75 -13.15 2.31 -7.74
N GLN A 76 -14.10 2.94 -7.06
CA GLN A 76 -15.26 3.56 -7.71
C GLN A 76 -14.84 4.67 -8.69
N GLU A 77 -13.94 5.56 -8.29
CA GLU A 77 -13.42 6.64 -9.15
C GLU A 77 -12.60 6.09 -10.33
N ALA A 78 -11.76 5.07 -10.08
CA ALA A 78 -10.95 4.44 -11.11
C ALA A 78 -11.76 3.56 -12.07
N GLY A 79 -12.99 3.18 -11.70
CA GLY A 79 -13.85 2.27 -12.45
C GLY A 79 -13.51 0.78 -12.27
N ILE A 80 -12.77 0.43 -11.21
CA ILE A 80 -12.37 -0.94 -10.86
C ILE A 80 -13.52 -1.63 -10.16
N LYS A 81 -13.88 -2.84 -10.62
CA LYS A 81 -14.99 -3.64 -10.07
C LYS A 81 -14.51 -4.85 -9.28
N ASN A 82 -13.40 -5.44 -9.69
CA ASN A 82 -12.77 -6.58 -9.04
C ASN A 82 -11.28 -6.28 -8.82
N PRO A 83 -10.91 -5.65 -7.70
CA PRO A 83 -9.54 -5.21 -7.47
C PRO A 83 -8.54 -6.38 -7.46
N ARG A 84 -8.96 -7.56 -6.99
CA ARG A 84 -8.13 -8.78 -6.99
C ARG A 84 -7.75 -9.28 -8.38
N GLU A 85 -8.49 -8.91 -9.42
CA GLU A 85 -8.20 -9.31 -10.81
C GLU A 85 -7.68 -8.14 -11.67
N GLU A 86 -8.01 -6.90 -11.31
CA GLU A 86 -7.69 -5.70 -12.09
C GLU A 86 -6.43 -4.97 -11.62
N ILE A 87 -6.01 -5.17 -10.36
CA ILE A 87 -4.75 -4.62 -9.83
C ILE A 87 -3.60 -5.54 -10.21
N SER A 88 -2.54 -4.98 -10.80
CA SER A 88 -1.38 -5.76 -11.28
C SER A 88 -0.20 -5.79 -10.29
N MET A 89 -0.14 -4.87 -9.34
CA MET A 89 0.82 -4.86 -8.22
C MET A 89 0.35 -3.85 -7.17
N MET A 90 0.93 -3.90 -5.98
CA MET A 90 0.59 -2.98 -4.88
C MET A 90 1.81 -2.53 -4.09
N GLU A 91 1.71 -1.31 -3.57
CA GLU A 91 2.62 -0.73 -2.59
C GLU A 91 1.74 -0.24 -1.43
N VAL A 92 1.96 -0.78 -0.23
CA VAL A 92 1.14 -0.49 0.96
C VAL A 92 2.00 0.08 2.09
N HIS A 93 1.37 0.51 3.18
CA HIS A 93 2.10 1.06 4.33
C HIS A 93 2.47 -0.04 5.34
N ASP A 94 3.58 -0.76 5.09
CA ASP A 94 4.11 -1.88 5.90
C ASP A 94 5.09 -1.43 7.00
N CYS A 95 4.75 -0.39 7.77
CA CYS A 95 5.61 0.04 8.88
C CYS A 95 5.78 -1.06 9.95
N PHE A 96 4.81 -1.98 10.04
CA PHE A 96 4.95 -3.25 10.71
C PHE A 96 4.43 -4.39 9.84
N SER A 97 4.98 -5.60 9.98
CA SER A 97 4.52 -6.78 9.22
C SER A 97 3.00 -7.03 9.32
N ILE A 98 2.40 -6.75 10.49
CA ILE A 98 0.96 -6.88 10.70
C ILE A 98 0.14 -5.82 9.93
N THR A 99 0.68 -4.61 9.69
CA THR A 99 -0.08 -3.56 9.00
C THR A 99 -0.25 -3.88 7.53
N GLU A 100 0.76 -4.47 6.90
CA GLU A 100 0.66 -5.00 5.53
C GLU A 100 -0.46 -6.03 5.41
N PHE A 101 -0.50 -6.97 6.36
CA PHE A 101 -1.48 -8.04 6.39
C PHE A 101 -2.93 -7.55 6.49
N VAL A 102 -3.18 -6.61 7.40
CA VAL A 102 -4.50 -5.98 7.57
C VAL A 102 -4.87 -5.15 6.34
N THR A 103 -3.88 -4.50 5.72
CA THR A 103 -4.10 -3.65 4.53
C THR A 103 -4.54 -4.47 3.33
N TYR A 104 -4.09 -5.71 3.15
CA TYR A 104 -4.60 -6.59 2.07
C TYR A 104 -6.11 -6.79 2.14
N GLU A 105 -6.65 -6.87 3.36
CA GLU A 105 -8.08 -7.06 3.60
C GLU A 105 -8.84 -5.74 3.44
N ASP A 106 -8.30 -4.64 3.95
CA ASP A 106 -8.91 -3.31 3.80
C ASP A 106 -8.90 -2.80 2.36
N LEU A 107 -7.93 -3.22 1.55
CA LEU A 107 -7.89 -2.98 0.11
C LEU A 107 -8.82 -3.91 -0.68
N LEU A 108 -9.59 -4.79 -0.02
CA LEU A 108 -10.52 -5.72 -0.66
C LEU A 108 -9.83 -6.73 -1.61
N ILE A 109 -8.54 -6.98 -1.42
CA ILE A 109 -7.78 -7.95 -2.22
C ILE A 109 -7.91 -9.34 -1.61
N SER A 110 -7.67 -9.43 -0.31
CA SER A 110 -7.90 -10.63 0.49
C SER A 110 -9.25 -10.52 1.20
N PRO A 111 -10.01 -11.63 1.34
CA PRO A 111 -11.18 -11.62 2.22
C PRO A 111 -10.79 -11.33 3.67
N ARG A 112 -11.71 -10.76 4.44
CA ARG A 112 -11.48 -10.46 5.87
C ARG A 112 -11.09 -11.71 6.65
N GLY A 113 -10.02 -11.64 7.43
CA GLY A 113 -9.42 -12.74 8.18
C GLY A 113 -8.78 -13.83 7.31
N LYS A 114 -8.54 -13.56 6.01
CA LYS A 114 -8.04 -14.53 5.02
C LYS A 114 -6.78 -14.09 4.29
N ALA A 115 -6.15 -12.99 4.71
CA ALA A 115 -4.86 -12.58 4.17
C ALA A 115 -3.77 -13.66 4.34
N LYS A 116 -3.86 -14.50 5.38
CA LYS A 116 -2.89 -15.57 5.63
C LYS A 116 -2.80 -16.56 4.49
N GLU A 117 -3.95 -17.02 4.02
CA GLU A 117 -4.01 -18.02 2.98
C GLU A 117 -3.42 -17.50 1.66
N ASP A 118 -3.61 -16.22 1.36
CA ASP A 118 -3.00 -15.58 0.19
C ASP A 118 -1.48 -15.44 0.32
N VAL A 119 -0.99 -15.03 1.49
CA VAL A 119 0.46 -14.95 1.77
C VAL A 119 1.11 -16.33 1.68
N ASP A 120 0.54 -17.33 2.37
CA ASP A 120 1.08 -18.70 2.36
C ASP A 120 1.05 -19.34 0.95
N ALA A 121 0.11 -18.92 0.10
CA ALA A 121 0.01 -19.35 -1.30
C ALA A 121 0.97 -18.62 -2.25
N GLY A 122 1.74 -17.64 -1.77
CA GLY A 122 2.63 -16.82 -2.59
C GLY A 122 1.90 -15.82 -3.48
N PHE A 123 0.65 -15.46 -3.16
CA PHE A 123 -0.18 -14.58 -4.00
C PHE A 123 0.46 -13.19 -4.21
N PHE A 124 1.20 -12.71 -3.20
CA PHE A 124 1.87 -11.40 -3.16
C PHE A 124 3.36 -11.42 -3.49
N GLU A 125 3.92 -12.60 -3.78
CA GLU A 125 5.33 -12.74 -4.18
C GLU A 125 5.60 -12.05 -5.52
N LEU A 126 6.88 -11.83 -5.84
CA LEU A 126 7.29 -11.17 -7.09
C LEU A 126 6.76 -11.84 -8.37
N ASP A 127 6.61 -13.16 -8.34
CA ASP A 127 6.04 -14.00 -9.40
C ASP A 127 4.57 -14.39 -9.13
N GLY A 128 3.98 -13.85 -8.07
CA GLY A 128 2.58 -14.03 -7.67
C GLY A 128 1.60 -13.29 -8.58
N LYS A 129 0.31 -13.36 -8.22
CA LYS A 129 -0.78 -12.73 -8.99
C LYS A 129 -0.75 -11.20 -8.87
N ILE A 130 -0.53 -10.70 -7.65
CA ILE A 130 -0.41 -9.26 -7.38
C ILE A 130 0.83 -9.05 -6.51
N PRO A 131 2.02 -8.88 -7.12
CA PRO A 131 3.23 -8.57 -6.36
C PRO A 131 3.00 -7.38 -5.43
N CYS A 132 3.26 -7.56 -4.14
CA CYS A 132 3.19 -6.48 -3.16
C CYS A 132 4.58 -6.14 -2.66
N GLN A 133 4.86 -4.84 -2.50
CA GLN A 133 6.18 -4.35 -2.09
C GLN A 133 7.34 -4.87 -2.96
N PRO A 134 7.25 -4.89 -4.31
CA PRO A 134 8.31 -5.43 -5.15
C PRO A 134 9.68 -4.75 -4.98
N ASP A 135 9.70 -3.54 -4.41
CA ASP A 135 10.92 -2.82 -4.08
C ASP A 135 11.47 -3.12 -2.66
N GLY A 136 10.78 -3.96 -1.88
CA GLY A 136 11.11 -4.32 -0.50
C GLY A 136 10.34 -3.54 0.58
N GLY A 137 9.43 -2.65 0.18
CA GLY A 137 8.53 -1.93 1.08
C GLY A 137 9.21 -1.04 2.09
N LEU A 138 8.46 -0.52 3.06
CA LEU A 138 9.02 0.31 4.14
C LEU A 138 10.00 -0.53 4.97
N LYS A 139 9.79 -1.85 5.04
CA LYS A 139 10.56 -2.75 5.85
C LYS A 139 12.03 -2.85 5.44
N CYS A 140 12.30 -3.05 4.15
CA CYS A 140 13.65 -3.26 3.62
C CYS A 140 14.19 -2.04 2.88
N PHE A 141 13.33 -1.26 2.22
CA PHE A 141 13.76 -0.06 1.50
C PHE A 141 14.00 1.13 2.44
N GLY A 142 13.30 1.15 3.58
CA GLY A 142 13.37 2.22 4.58
C GLY A 142 12.13 3.11 4.58
N HIS A 143 11.90 3.79 5.71
CA HIS A 143 10.71 4.62 5.93
C HIS A 143 11.05 6.09 6.23
N PRO A 144 11.39 6.90 5.21
CA PRO A 144 11.32 8.36 5.35
C PRO A 144 9.83 8.74 5.33
N ILE A 145 9.33 9.23 6.47
CA ILE A 145 7.88 9.37 6.77
C ILE A 145 7.11 10.13 5.68
N VAL A 146 7.69 11.20 5.14
CA VAL A 146 7.04 12.06 4.12
C VAL A 146 7.21 11.50 2.70
N ASP A 147 8.21 10.65 2.48
CA ASP A 147 8.63 10.19 1.16
C ASP A 147 7.88 8.96 0.66
N THR A 148 7.42 8.15 1.60
CA THR A 148 6.91 6.81 1.37
C THR A 148 5.75 6.75 0.37
N GLY A 149 4.82 7.72 0.41
CA GLY A 149 3.69 7.77 -0.53
C GLY A 149 4.08 8.12 -1.96
N VAL A 150 5.09 8.98 -2.14
CA VAL A 150 5.60 9.35 -3.48
C VAL A 150 6.45 8.21 -4.05
N LYS A 151 7.28 7.59 -3.20
CA LYS A 151 8.06 6.39 -3.53
C LYS A 151 7.18 5.25 -4.02
N ALA A 152 6.10 4.92 -3.30
CA ALA A 152 5.14 3.89 -3.71
C ALA A 152 4.58 4.14 -5.13
N ALA A 153 4.22 5.39 -5.44
CA ALA A 153 3.76 5.76 -6.78
C ALA A 153 4.87 5.62 -7.86
N LEU A 154 6.14 5.85 -7.51
CA LEU A 154 7.28 5.73 -8.43
C LEU A 154 7.71 4.27 -8.67
N SER A 155 7.59 3.39 -7.68
CA SER A 155 7.87 1.95 -7.82
C SER A 155 7.07 1.34 -8.98
N HIS A 156 5.77 1.67 -9.07
CA HIS A 156 4.90 1.31 -10.19
C HIS A 156 5.44 1.72 -11.57
N THR A 157 6.11 2.88 -11.65
CA THR A 157 6.60 3.42 -12.93
C THR A 157 7.88 2.72 -13.41
N ASN A 158 8.73 2.28 -12.48
CA ASN A 158 10.01 1.65 -12.79
C ASN A 158 9.86 0.17 -13.14
N THR A 159 8.87 -0.52 -12.57
CA THR A 159 8.59 -1.94 -12.88
C THR A 159 8.03 -2.14 -14.29
N HIS A 160 7.23 -1.20 -14.81
CA HIS A 160 6.71 -1.25 -16.19
C HIS A 160 7.76 -0.88 -17.27
N SER A 161 8.91 -0.36 -16.85
CA SER A 161 10.02 0.02 -17.74
C SER A 161 11.11 -1.05 -17.89
N ARG A 162 10.95 -2.20 -17.21
CA ARG A 162 11.80 -3.39 -17.34
C ARG A 162 11.08 -4.47 -18.13
#